data_AF-H1LI66-F1
#
_entry.id   AF-H1LI66-F1
#
_cell.length_a   1.000
_cell.length_b   1.000
_cell.length_c   1.000
_cell.angle_alpha   90.00
_cell.angle_beta   90.00
_cell.angle_gamma   90.00
#
_symmetry.space_group_name_H-M   'P 1'
#
loop_
_entity.id
_entity.type
_entity.pdbx_description
1 polymer ?
#
loop_
_entity_poly.entity_id
_entity_poly.type
_entity_poly.pdbx_seq_one_letter_code
_entity_poly.pdbx_strand_id
1 'polypeptide(L)'
;MVNYLNPVIKFILILILKLLTREALAMGSSGNVFSSGVIGSPGFDVTKWFTNSNRHEFILQSTKSFKARPYHTGDSPVTYYVAMINGDRVMLTKQGVLAPNTHYDLTKSITVKIPVTGKSQTFSYVSDYGWINTTK
;
A
#
# COMPACT_ATOMS: atom_id res chain seq x y z
N MET A 1 -1.95 16.90 -48.47
CA MET A 1 -2.09 18.30 -48.06
C MET A 1 -1.34 18.50 -46.74
N VAL A 2 -0.40 19.43 -46.73
CA VAL A 2 0.65 19.57 -45.70
C VAL A 2 0.13 20.43 -44.53
N ASN A 3 0.26 19.90 -43.31
CA ASN A 3 -0.13 20.55 -42.04
C ASN A 3 0.65 21.85 -41.80
N TYR A 4 0.05 23.01 -42.10
CA TYR A 4 0.53 24.32 -41.66
C TYR A 4 0.02 24.63 -40.25
N LEU A 5 0.62 23.99 -39.24
CA LEU A 5 0.55 24.48 -37.86
C LEU A 5 1.61 25.56 -37.67
N ASN A 6 1.18 26.74 -37.24
CA ASN A 6 2.04 27.87 -36.88
C ASN A 6 3.21 27.38 -35.99
N PRO A 7 4.46 27.76 -36.30
CA PRO A 7 5.64 27.29 -35.56
C PRO A 7 5.57 27.55 -34.05
N VAL A 8 4.89 28.63 -33.63
CA VAL A 8 4.66 28.94 -32.21
C VAL A 8 3.71 27.92 -31.56
N ILE A 9 2.63 27.56 -32.25
CA ILE A 9 1.65 26.56 -31.78
C ILE A 9 2.30 25.17 -31.70
N LYS A 10 3.16 24.84 -32.67
CA LYS A 10 3.91 23.59 -32.68
C LYS A 10 4.90 23.52 -31.50
N PHE A 11 5.53 24.64 -31.14
CA PHE A 11 6.43 24.73 -29.98
C PHE A 11 5.68 24.58 -28.66
N ILE A 12 4.53 25.24 -28.50
CA ILE A 12 3.68 25.13 -27.31
C ILE A 12 3.15 23.69 -27.16
N LEU A 13 2.72 23.06 -28.25
CA LEU A 13 2.23 21.67 -28.22
C LEU A 13 3.34 20.68 -27.85
N ILE A 14 4.57 20.88 -28.34
CA ILE A 14 5.73 20.05 -27.97
C ILE A 14 6.14 20.30 -26.52
N LEU A 15 6.04 21.53 -26.02
CA LEU A 15 6.34 21.86 -24.62
C LEU A 15 5.32 21.21 -23.67
N ILE A 16 4.02 21.28 -24.00
CA ILE A 16 2.94 20.62 -23.25
C ILE A 16 3.09 19.10 -23.28
N LEU A 17 3.43 18.50 -24.43
CA LEU A 17 3.64 17.05 -24.54
C LEU A 17 4.85 16.58 -23.72
N LYS A 18 5.95 17.37 -23.71
CA LYS A 18 7.13 17.09 -22.88
C LYS A 18 6.88 17.32 -21.39
N LEU A 19 6.01 18.25 -21.01
CA LEU A 19 5.62 18.48 -19.61
C LEU A 19 4.76 17.31 -19.09
N LEU A 20 3.79 16.86 -19.89
CA LEU A 20 2.95 15.70 -19.58
C LEU A 20 3.74 14.38 -19.50
N THR A 21 4.80 14.22 -20.29
CA THR A 21 5.63 12.99 -20.26
C THR A 21 6.61 13.00 -19.09
N ARG A 22 6.99 14.16 -18.56
CA ARG A 22 7.88 14.27 -17.38
C ARG A 22 7.16 13.97 -16.06
N GLU A 23 5.84 14.13 -15.99
CA GLU A 23 5.06 13.74 -14.81
C GLU A 23 4.76 12.24 -14.76
N ALA A 24 4.73 11.56 -15.91
CA ALA A 24 4.53 10.11 -15.98
C ALA A 24 5.74 9.26 -15.53
N LEU A 25 6.93 9.87 -15.37
CA LEU A 25 8.14 9.19 -14.88
C LEU A 25 8.43 9.42 -13.39
N ALA A 26 7.62 10.21 -12.70
CA ALA A 26 7.82 10.52 -11.27
C ALA A 26 6.77 9.90 -10.33
N MET A 27 5.74 9.21 -10.83
CA MET A 27 4.69 8.64 -9.98
C MET A 27 4.51 7.16 -10.28
N GLY A 28 5.12 6.35 -9.42
CA GLY A 28 4.93 4.91 -9.40
C GLY A 28 3.47 4.53 -9.15
N SER A 29 3.09 3.43 -9.79
CA SER A 29 2.13 2.43 -9.30
C SER A 29 0.79 2.96 -8.77
N SER A 30 -0.25 2.89 -9.61
CA SER A 30 -1.50 2.18 -9.30
C SER A 30 -2.57 2.61 -10.29
N GLY A 31 -3.11 1.65 -11.06
CA GLY A 31 -4.24 1.91 -11.93
C GLY A 31 -4.87 0.60 -12.36
N ASN A 32 -5.70 0.00 -11.50
CA ASN A 32 -6.75 -0.88 -11.97
C ASN A 32 -8.07 -0.12 -11.92
N VAL A 33 -8.59 0.07 -13.13
CA VAL A 33 -9.78 0.78 -13.53
C VAL A 33 -10.94 -0.20 -13.41
N PHE A 34 -11.77 -0.06 -12.37
CA PHE A 34 -13.16 -0.50 -12.45
C PHE A 34 -14.05 0.70 -12.19
N SER A 35 -14.31 1.37 -13.29
CA SER A 35 -15.47 2.20 -13.57
C SER A 35 -16.77 1.56 -13.05
N SER A 36 -17.57 2.33 -12.32
CA SER A 36 -18.98 2.52 -12.72
C SER A 36 -19.60 3.68 -11.93
N GLY A 37 -19.85 4.78 -12.64
CA GLY A 37 -21.05 5.61 -12.57
C GLY A 37 -21.57 6.17 -11.23
N VAL A 38 -21.62 7.51 -11.20
CA VAL A 38 -22.60 8.41 -10.51
C VAL A 38 -22.45 8.46 -8.98
N ILE A 39 -22.20 9.60 -8.32
CA ILE A 39 -23.08 10.76 -8.01
C ILE A 39 -22.15 11.81 -7.37
N GLY A 40 -22.00 13.05 -7.85
CA GLY A 40 -22.90 14.18 -7.57
C GLY A 40 -22.49 14.95 -6.28
N SER A 41 -22.16 16.24 -6.42
CA SER A 41 -21.83 17.26 -5.40
C SER A 41 -20.36 17.42 -4.91
N PRO A 42 -19.87 18.68 -4.80
CA PRO A 42 -18.55 19.00 -4.25
C PRO A 42 -18.60 18.85 -2.74
N GLY A 43 -18.14 17.72 -2.19
CA GLY A 43 -18.02 17.58 -0.75
C GLY A 43 -17.93 16.17 -0.18
N PHE A 44 -18.20 15.12 -0.97
CA PHE A 44 -18.10 13.75 -0.48
C PHE A 44 -17.44 12.84 -1.52
N ASP A 45 -16.12 12.92 -1.55
CA ASP A 45 -15.29 12.06 -2.39
C ASP A 45 -15.16 10.70 -1.72
N VAL A 46 -16.01 9.76 -2.13
CA VAL A 46 -15.93 8.38 -1.62
C VAL A 46 -14.67 7.64 -2.07
N THR A 47 -13.92 8.22 -3.00
CA THR A 47 -12.67 7.64 -3.49
C THR A 47 -11.54 7.99 -2.52
N LYS A 48 -11.59 9.11 -1.77
CA LYS A 48 -10.59 9.46 -0.75
C LYS A 48 -10.50 8.52 0.47
N TRP A 49 -11.56 7.81 0.86
CA TRP A 49 -11.47 6.80 1.94
C TRP A 49 -10.88 5.47 1.49
N PHE A 50 -10.89 5.20 0.18
CA PHE A 50 -10.33 3.97 -0.39
C PHE A 50 -8.97 4.17 -1.07
N THR A 51 -8.68 5.35 -1.61
CA THR A 51 -7.45 5.65 -2.36
C THR A 51 -6.31 6.17 -1.46
N ASN A 52 -6.62 6.66 -0.25
CA ASN A 52 -5.62 6.98 0.78
C ASN A 52 -5.47 5.85 1.84
N SER A 53 -5.99 4.66 1.54
CA SER A 53 -5.93 3.58 2.50
C SER A 53 -4.58 2.89 2.37
N ASN A 54 -3.70 3.12 3.35
CA ASN A 54 -2.55 2.28 3.70
C ASN A 54 -2.96 0.83 4.07
N ARG A 55 -4.14 0.39 3.63
CA ARG A 55 -4.88 -0.79 4.05
C ARG A 55 -4.82 -1.83 2.95
N HIS A 56 -4.30 -2.98 3.32
CA HIS A 56 -4.24 -4.16 2.46
C HIS A 56 -5.18 -5.22 3.04
N GLU A 57 -6.04 -5.78 2.18
CA GLU A 57 -6.92 -6.88 2.53
C GLU A 57 -6.29 -8.21 2.14
N PHE A 58 -6.31 -9.14 3.08
CA PHE A 58 -5.82 -10.50 2.92
C PHE A 58 -6.84 -11.50 3.46
N ILE A 59 -6.67 -12.76 3.09
CA ILE A 59 -7.46 -13.87 3.63
C ILE A 59 -6.66 -14.57 4.73
N LEU A 60 -7.21 -14.68 5.93
CA LEU A 60 -6.60 -15.37 7.04
C LEU A 60 -6.48 -16.86 6.72
N GLN A 61 -5.28 -17.41 6.86
CA GLN A 61 -5.05 -18.86 6.72
C GLN A 61 -4.78 -19.52 8.06
N SER A 62 -4.01 -18.86 8.92
CA SER A 62 -3.63 -19.41 10.21
C SER A 62 -3.29 -18.32 11.21
N THR A 63 -3.58 -18.59 12.48
CA THR A 63 -3.17 -17.77 13.62
C THR A 63 -2.40 -18.64 14.60
N LYS A 64 -1.26 -18.15 15.08
CA LYS A 64 -0.44 -18.83 16.08
C LYS A 64 -0.03 -17.84 17.16
N SER A 65 -0.25 -18.21 18.41
CA SER A 65 0.28 -17.48 19.57
C SER A 65 1.43 -18.28 20.18
N PHE A 66 2.44 -17.60 20.70
CA PHE A 66 3.61 -18.24 21.29
C PHE A 66 4.18 -17.38 22.44
N LYS A 67 5.04 -17.99 23.28
CA LYS A 67 5.80 -17.25 24.29
C LYS A 67 6.64 -16.17 23.62
N ALA A 68 6.74 -14.99 24.22
CA ALA A 68 7.49 -13.85 23.70
C ALA A 68 8.87 -14.29 23.16
N ARG A 69 9.16 -13.91 21.91
CA ARG A 69 10.44 -14.18 21.25
C ARG A 69 11.11 -12.86 20.90
N PRO A 70 12.41 -12.71 21.16
CA PRO A 70 13.13 -11.51 20.78
C PRO A 70 13.20 -11.40 19.25
N TYR A 71 12.96 -10.19 18.76
CA TYR A 71 13.10 -9.77 17.38
C TYR A 71 13.97 -8.53 17.34
N HIS A 72 15.10 -8.65 16.65
CA HIS A 72 16.02 -7.55 16.45
C HIS A 72 15.74 -6.93 15.08
N THR A 73 15.38 -5.66 15.07
CA THR A 73 15.31 -4.88 13.84
C THR A 73 16.74 -4.63 13.34
N GLY A 74 17.00 -4.89 12.06
CA GLY A 74 18.32 -4.60 11.49
C GLY A 74 18.54 -3.10 11.28
N ASP A 75 19.48 -2.75 10.39
CA ASP A 75 19.81 -1.35 10.07
C ASP A 75 18.69 -0.59 9.35
N SER A 76 17.70 -1.31 8.81
CA SER A 76 16.57 -0.71 8.11
C SER A 76 15.33 -0.62 8.99
N PRO A 77 14.60 0.51 8.95
CA PRO A 77 13.34 0.66 9.70
C PRO A 77 12.30 -0.34 9.20
N VAL A 78 11.62 -1.01 10.13
CA VAL A 78 10.60 -2.03 9.82
C VAL A 78 9.22 -1.41 9.89
N THR A 79 8.46 -1.47 8.80
CA THR A 79 7.09 -0.96 8.79
C THR A 79 6.18 -1.86 9.62
N TYR A 80 5.36 -1.25 10.48
CA TYR A 80 4.33 -1.95 11.24
C TYR A 80 2.91 -1.54 10.83
N TYR A 81 1.98 -2.47 11.06
CA TYR A 81 0.62 -2.45 10.58
C TYR A 81 -0.35 -2.76 11.72
N VAL A 82 -1.55 -2.19 11.69
CA VAL A 82 -2.66 -2.60 12.54
C VAL A 82 -3.53 -3.58 11.77
N ALA A 83 -3.82 -4.74 12.36
CA ALA A 83 -4.74 -5.71 11.76
C ALA A 83 -6.15 -5.52 12.34
N MET A 84 -7.13 -5.42 11.46
CA MET A 84 -8.53 -5.70 11.78
C MET A 84 -8.88 -7.06 11.19
N ILE A 85 -9.26 -8.00 12.03
CA ILE A 85 -9.62 -9.37 11.62
C ILE A 85 -11.14 -9.50 11.74
N ASN A 86 -11.81 -9.81 10.64
CA ASN A 86 -13.26 -10.00 10.58
C ASN A 86 -13.57 -11.31 9.86
N GLY A 87 -13.79 -12.37 10.64
CA GLY A 87 -13.84 -13.74 10.13
C GLY A 87 -12.55 -14.11 9.40
N ASP A 88 -12.66 -14.48 8.13
CA ASP A 88 -11.52 -14.84 7.27
C ASP A 88 -10.82 -13.64 6.64
N ARG A 89 -11.32 -12.42 6.82
CA ARG A 89 -10.73 -11.23 6.19
C ARG A 89 -9.82 -10.51 7.18
N VAL A 90 -8.59 -10.22 6.75
CA VAL A 90 -7.60 -9.46 7.50
C VAL A 90 -7.31 -8.17 6.76
N MET A 91 -7.64 -7.04 7.38
CA MET A 91 -7.28 -5.72 6.89
C MET A 91 -6.07 -5.20 7.67
N LEU A 92 -4.91 -5.13 7.02
CA LEU A 92 -3.68 -4.57 7.58
C LEU A 92 -3.50 -3.14 7.13
N THR A 93 -3.53 -2.20 8.06
CA THR A 93 -3.32 -0.77 7.78
C THR A 93 -1.93 -0.36 8.25
N LYS A 94 -1.07 0.14 7.36
CA LYS A 94 0.24 0.68 7.71
C LYS A 94 0.05 1.86 8.65
N GLN A 95 0.69 1.81 9.81
CA GLN A 95 0.60 2.85 10.83
C GLN A 95 1.92 3.63 10.96
N GLY A 96 3.07 2.95 10.86
CA GLY A 96 4.35 3.61 11.02
C GLY A 96 5.54 2.69 10.81
N VAL A 97 6.68 3.07 11.38
CA VAL A 97 7.93 2.31 11.33
C VAL A 97 8.48 2.11 12.73
N LEU A 98 9.05 0.94 12.97
CA LEU A 98 9.84 0.63 14.15
C LEU A 98 11.25 1.22 13.97
N ALA A 99 11.84 1.62 15.09
CA ALA A 99 13.20 2.10 15.11
C ALA A 99 14.15 0.98 14.66
N PRO A 100 15.17 1.30 13.85
CA PRO A 100 16.21 0.32 13.50
C PRO A 100 17.05 -0.04 14.73
N ASN A 101 17.78 -1.15 14.65
CA ASN A 101 18.72 -1.63 15.67
C ASN A 101 18.13 -1.72 17.09
N THR A 102 16.83 -1.99 17.19
CA THR A 102 16.07 -2.08 18.45
C THR A 102 15.53 -3.50 18.64
N HIS A 103 15.54 -3.95 19.89
CA HIS A 103 14.96 -5.23 20.31
C HIS A 103 13.48 -5.06 20.64
N TYR A 104 12.67 -5.97 20.10
CA TYR A 104 11.25 -6.04 20.36
C TYR A 104 10.83 -7.48 20.64
N ASP A 105 9.68 -7.65 21.29
CA ASP A 105 9.13 -8.98 21.57
C ASP A 105 7.96 -9.32 20.64
N LEU A 106 8.08 -10.46 19.97
CA LEU A 106 7.03 -11.05 19.16
C LEU A 106 6.21 -12.03 19.99
N THR A 107 4.89 -11.91 19.96
CA THR A 107 4.00 -12.77 20.77
C THR A 107 3.00 -13.57 19.93
N LYS A 108 2.71 -13.11 18.71
CA LYS A 108 1.75 -13.76 17.80
C LYS A 108 2.28 -13.74 16.38
N SER A 109 1.79 -14.66 15.55
CA SER A 109 1.96 -14.64 14.11
C SER A 109 0.67 -15.04 13.42
N ILE A 110 0.39 -14.39 12.29
CA ILE A 110 -0.69 -14.76 11.38
C ILE A 110 -0.10 -15.05 10.01
N THR A 111 -0.61 -16.07 9.35
CA THR A 111 -0.35 -16.33 7.95
C THR A 111 -1.58 -15.95 7.16
N VAL A 112 -1.40 -15.08 6.17
CA VAL A 112 -2.46 -14.53 5.34
C VAL A 112 -2.16 -14.82 3.87
N LYS A 113 -3.20 -15.02 3.07
CA LYS A 113 -3.12 -15.21 1.63
C LYS A 113 -3.48 -13.91 0.93
N ILE A 114 -2.65 -13.49 -0.01
CA ILE A 114 -2.95 -12.38 -0.90
C ILE A 114 -3.99 -12.88 -1.90
N PRO A 115 -5.20 -12.30 -1.94
CA PRO A 115 -6.26 -12.78 -2.82
C PRO A 115 -5.89 -12.64 -4.31
N VAL A 116 -5.18 -11.56 -4.66
CA VAL A 116 -4.79 -11.27 -6.05
C VAL A 116 -3.69 -12.21 -6.57
N THR A 117 -2.67 -12.47 -5.76
CA THR A 117 -1.49 -13.26 -6.21
C THR A 117 -1.52 -14.70 -5.73
N GLY A 118 -2.42 -15.05 -4.81
CA GLY A 118 -2.50 -16.35 -4.15
C GLY A 118 -1.33 -16.67 -3.22
N LYS A 119 -0.34 -15.78 -3.10
CA LYS A 119 0.85 -15.98 -2.27
C LYS A 119 0.51 -15.83 -0.79
N SER A 120 1.16 -16.62 0.05
CA SER A 120 1.05 -16.49 1.50
C SER A 120 2.11 -15.53 2.03
N GLN A 121 1.72 -14.72 3.01
CA GLN A 121 2.59 -13.86 3.79
C GLN A 121 2.37 -14.13 5.28
N THR A 122 3.44 -14.10 6.04
CA THR A 122 3.41 -14.23 7.50
C THR A 122 3.70 -12.89 8.13
N PHE A 123 2.79 -12.45 8.98
CA PHE A 123 2.94 -11.26 9.82
C PHE A 123 3.12 -11.68 11.27
N SER A 124 4.03 -11.02 11.98
CA SER A 124 4.25 -11.26 13.41
C SER A 124 3.87 -10.01 14.21
N TYR A 125 3.23 -10.19 15.36
CA TYR A 125 2.81 -9.11 16.23
C TYR A 125 3.91 -8.76 17.22
N VAL A 126 4.34 -7.52 17.16
CA VAL A 126 5.25 -6.87 18.09
C VAL A 126 4.44 -6.28 19.24
N SER A 127 4.78 -6.64 20.48
CA SER A 127 4.12 -6.10 21.68
C SER A 127 4.12 -4.58 21.65
N ASP A 128 3.00 -3.96 22.01
CA ASP A 128 2.84 -2.50 22.12
C ASP A 128 2.93 -1.68 20.81
N TYR A 129 3.18 -2.32 19.66
CA TYR A 129 3.25 -1.63 18.36
C TYR A 129 2.24 -2.14 17.34
N GLY A 130 2.36 -3.40 16.91
CA GLY A 130 1.55 -3.92 15.81
C GLY A 130 2.19 -5.06 15.04
N TRP A 131 1.64 -5.34 13.85
CA TRP A 131 2.05 -6.43 12.99
C TRP A 131 3.17 -6.00 12.05
N ILE A 132 4.21 -6.80 11.91
CA ILE A 132 5.29 -6.61 10.94
C ILE A 132 5.31 -7.75 9.94
N ASN A 133 5.66 -7.48 8.69
CA ASN A 133 5.85 -8.54 7.70
C ASN A 133 7.15 -9.29 8.02
N THR A 134 7.03 -10.59 8.33
CA THR A 134 8.15 -11.48 8.62
C THR A 134 8.34 -12.55 7.54
N THR A 135 7.64 -12.41 6.42
CA THR A 135 7.84 -13.26 5.24
C THR A 135 9.22 -12.97 4.68
N LYS A 136 10.08 -14.00 4.61
CA LYS A 136 11.36 -13.93 3.91
C LYS A 136 11.16 -14.09 2.41
#